data_AF-B8MG28-F1
#
_entry.id   AF-B8MG28-F1
#
_cell.length_a   1.000
_cell.length_b   1.000
_cell.length_c   1.000
_cell.angle_alpha   90.00
_cell.angle_beta   90.00
_cell.angle_gamma   90.00
#
_symmetry.space_group_name_H-M   'P 1'
#
loop_
_entity.id
_entity.type
_entity.pdbx_description
1 polymer ?
#
loop_
_entity_poly.entity_id
_entity_poly.type
_entity_poly.pdbx_seq_one_letter_code
_entity_poly.pdbx_strand_id
1 'polypeptide(L)'
;MKANYFPLWALAGSASAYLATTTRYYDGQEGACGCGGSSGLDSWQVGSSSTGFYTAAGSQALFDTDGSSWCGGGCGKCYNLTSTGTSACNGCGEGGVAGESIIVMVTNLCPYNGNEKWCPSVGSKNDYGYSYHFDIMAESEVFGDNVVVNFEPVACPGQATSDWETCVCYGQTDTDSTPAGFSTVAGSSEPTATSSTSTAAASSKTSTTLVISTTPVKEVASSSTSSTSTVKPVTETSPAAVAPTSTVPSVPEGAATTSTYSLTLTTVVTETITVWETPTSTSGSSAAVQTLYGQCGGINWTGATTCATGATCKVQNPYYYQCVSSSN
;
A
#
# COMPACT_ATOMS: atom_id res chain seq x y z
N MET A 1 4.69 23.55 59.13
CA MET A 1 4.55 22.35 58.26
C MET A 1 4.48 22.87 56.83
N LYS A 2 5.30 22.37 55.88
CA LYS A 2 5.23 22.76 54.47
C LYS A 2 4.63 21.62 53.67
N ALA A 3 3.53 21.87 52.97
CA ALA A 3 2.91 20.88 52.08
C ALA A 3 3.59 20.98 50.70
N ASN A 4 4.31 19.93 50.31
CA ASN A 4 4.85 19.82 48.96
C ASN A 4 3.73 19.29 48.04
N TYR A 5 3.15 20.18 47.24
CA TYR A 5 2.30 19.77 46.12
C TYR A 5 3.17 19.14 45.04
N PHE A 6 3.16 17.81 44.95
CA PHE A 6 3.56 17.13 43.72
C PHE A 6 2.41 17.26 42.71
N PRO A 7 2.65 17.77 41.50
CA PRO A 7 1.65 17.68 40.44
C PRO A 7 1.48 16.22 40.04
N LEU A 8 0.25 15.70 40.06
CA LEU A 8 -0.08 14.52 39.26
C LEU A 8 0.00 14.94 37.80
N TRP A 9 1.16 14.71 37.17
CA TRP A 9 1.17 14.47 35.74
C TRP A 9 0.33 13.22 35.50
N ALA A 10 -0.81 13.39 34.84
CA ALA A 10 -1.62 12.26 34.45
C ALA A 10 -0.79 11.36 33.53
N LEU A 11 -0.69 10.08 33.89
CA LEU A 11 -0.36 9.05 32.92
C LEU A 11 -1.51 8.99 31.93
N ALA A 12 -1.43 9.81 30.88
CA ALA A 12 -2.18 9.59 29.66
C ALA A 12 -1.76 8.21 29.16
N GLY A 13 -2.61 7.21 29.39
CA GLY A 13 -2.33 5.85 28.97
C GLY A 13 -2.15 5.85 27.46
N SER A 14 -0.95 5.52 27.00
CA SER A 14 -0.68 5.41 25.57
C SER A 14 -1.64 4.39 24.99
N ALA A 15 -2.61 4.87 24.21
CA ALA A 15 -3.24 4.03 23.21
C ALA A 15 -2.10 3.41 22.39
N SER A 16 -2.15 2.10 22.17
CA SER A 16 -1.12 1.38 21.40
C SER A 16 -1.20 1.82 19.94
N ALA A 17 -0.62 2.97 19.63
CA ALA A 17 -0.68 3.59 18.32
C ALA A 17 -0.09 2.63 17.30
N TYR A 18 -0.93 2.12 16.42
CA TYR A 18 -0.58 1.08 15.47
C TYR A 18 0.50 1.62 14.53
N LEU A 19 1.59 0.87 14.39
CA LEU A 19 2.74 1.25 13.59
C LEU A 19 2.75 0.46 12.29
N ALA A 20 2.92 1.17 11.17
CA ALA A 20 3.14 0.61 9.85
C ALA A 20 4.44 1.15 9.24
N THR A 21 4.98 0.39 8.30
CA THR A 21 5.96 0.90 7.32
C THR A 21 5.22 1.39 6.08
N THR A 22 5.77 2.37 5.36
CA THR A 22 5.34 2.69 4.01
C THR A 22 6.42 2.40 2.98
N THR A 23 6.01 2.17 1.74
CA THR A 23 6.82 2.40 0.53
C THR A 23 5.96 3.19 -0.47
N ARG A 24 6.47 3.37 -1.69
CA ARG A 24 5.75 3.96 -2.81
C ARG A 24 5.80 3.04 -4.01
N TYR A 25 4.66 2.81 -4.65
CA TYR A 25 4.56 2.16 -5.95
C TYR A 25 3.75 2.97 -6.95
N TYR A 26 3.89 2.59 -8.22
CA TYR A 26 3.00 3.02 -9.31
C TYR A 26 3.09 1.96 -10.41
N ASP A 27 1.96 1.36 -10.77
CA ASP A 27 1.88 0.26 -11.75
C ASP A 27 0.91 0.53 -12.90
N GLY A 28 0.06 1.55 -12.79
CA GLY A 28 -0.96 1.89 -13.78
C GLY A 28 -2.25 1.05 -13.70
N GLN A 29 -2.44 0.21 -12.68
CA GLN A 29 -3.49 -0.82 -12.67
C GLN A 29 -4.73 -0.46 -11.83
N GLU A 30 -5.85 -1.09 -12.17
CA GLU A 30 -7.17 -0.98 -11.51
C GLU A 30 -7.16 -1.32 -10.00
N GLY A 31 -6.22 -2.18 -9.57
CA GLY A 31 -6.07 -2.60 -8.17
C GLY A 31 -7.10 -3.62 -7.70
N ALA A 32 -6.78 -4.32 -6.61
CA ALA A 32 -7.59 -5.41 -6.05
C ALA A 32 -8.95 -5.00 -5.46
N CYS A 33 -9.25 -3.70 -5.37
CA CYS A 33 -10.60 -3.20 -5.04
C CYS A 33 -11.41 -2.76 -6.28
N GLY A 34 -10.88 -2.96 -7.49
CA GLY A 34 -11.62 -2.74 -8.74
C GLY A 34 -11.88 -1.28 -9.09
N CYS A 35 -10.91 -0.40 -8.89
CA CYS A 35 -11.06 1.05 -9.11
C CYS A 35 -10.49 1.45 -10.48
N GLY A 36 -11.35 1.55 -11.50
CA GLY A 36 -10.95 1.79 -12.89
C GLY A 36 -11.41 0.68 -13.83
N GLY A 37 -10.53 0.18 -14.68
CA GLY A 37 -10.85 -0.94 -15.58
C GLY A 37 -9.78 -1.25 -16.62
N SER A 38 -10.22 -1.76 -17.78
CA SER A 38 -9.36 -2.19 -18.91
C SER A 38 -8.45 -1.11 -19.54
N SER A 39 -8.52 0.14 -19.07
CA SER A 39 -7.66 1.26 -19.50
C SER A 39 -6.65 1.68 -18.42
N GLY A 40 -6.63 1.01 -17.27
CA GLY A 40 -5.85 1.34 -16.08
C GLY A 40 -6.72 1.81 -14.90
N LEU A 41 -6.06 2.36 -13.89
CA LEU A 41 -6.69 3.00 -12.73
C LEU A 41 -7.66 4.13 -13.12
N ASP A 42 -8.68 4.35 -12.27
CA ASP A 42 -9.36 5.65 -12.21
C ASP A 42 -8.38 6.76 -11.81
N SER A 43 -8.50 7.94 -12.45
CA SER A 43 -7.53 9.03 -12.36
C SER A 43 -7.41 9.69 -10.98
N TRP A 44 -8.39 9.49 -10.09
CA TRP A 44 -8.38 10.01 -8.72
C TRP A 44 -7.46 9.21 -7.78
N GLN A 45 -7.04 7.99 -8.17
CA GLN A 45 -6.17 7.16 -7.33
C GLN A 45 -4.71 7.67 -7.29
N VAL A 46 -4.26 8.39 -8.31
CA VAL A 46 -2.97 9.11 -8.24
C VAL A 46 -3.15 10.31 -7.30
N GLY A 47 -2.86 10.08 -6.03
CA GLY A 47 -3.07 11.06 -4.96
C GLY A 47 -2.27 12.34 -5.13
N SER A 48 -2.66 13.40 -4.41
CA SER A 48 -2.08 14.73 -4.58
C SER A 48 -1.65 15.37 -3.28
N SER A 49 -0.46 15.98 -3.29
CA SER A 49 0.05 16.80 -2.20
C SER A 49 -0.79 18.08 -1.99
N SER A 50 -1.62 18.45 -2.97
CA SER A 50 -2.59 19.55 -2.84
C SER A 50 -3.85 19.17 -2.05
N THR A 51 -4.18 17.88 -1.93
CA THR A 51 -5.34 17.38 -1.18
C THR A 51 -4.94 16.71 0.14
N GLY A 52 -3.69 16.23 0.26
CA GLY A 52 -3.26 15.37 1.37
C GLY A 52 -3.90 13.98 1.35
N PHE A 53 -4.56 13.62 0.24
CA PHE A 53 -5.26 12.36 0.05
C PHE A 53 -4.62 11.53 -1.06
N TYR A 54 -4.46 10.24 -0.78
CA TYR A 54 -3.81 9.24 -1.63
C TYR A 54 -4.55 7.90 -1.56
N THR A 55 -4.21 6.97 -2.44
CA THR A 55 -4.55 5.56 -2.27
C THR A 55 -3.32 4.72 -1.95
N ALA A 56 -3.56 3.50 -1.45
CA ALA A 56 -2.50 2.57 -1.10
C ALA A 56 -2.89 1.12 -1.41
N ALA A 57 -1.87 0.33 -1.75
CA ALA A 57 -1.91 -1.11 -1.66
C ALA A 57 -1.64 -1.51 -0.19
N GLY A 58 -2.69 -1.98 0.51
CA GLY A 58 -2.56 -2.43 1.89
C GLY A 58 -1.94 -3.82 1.94
N SER A 59 -1.00 -4.06 2.85
CA SER A 59 -0.59 -5.43 3.23
C SER A 59 -1.81 -6.28 3.61
N GLN A 60 -1.74 -7.61 3.49
CA GLN A 60 -2.89 -8.51 3.70
C GLN A 60 -3.72 -8.16 4.96
N ALA A 61 -3.11 -7.92 6.12
CA ALA A 61 -3.80 -7.56 7.37
C ALA A 61 -4.62 -6.24 7.35
N LEU A 62 -4.42 -5.38 6.34
CA LEU A 62 -5.15 -4.14 6.07
C LEU A 62 -6.14 -4.27 4.89
N PHE A 63 -5.90 -5.22 3.97
CA PHE A 63 -6.73 -5.44 2.78
C PHE A 63 -7.83 -6.47 3.04
N ASP A 64 -7.47 -7.64 3.57
CA ASP A 64 -8.41 -8.69 3.94
C ASP A 64 -7.78 -9.70 4.91
N THR A 65 -8.48 -9.98 6.00
CA THR A 65 -7.95 -10.77 7.12
C THR A 65 -8.24 -12.27 7.08
N ASP A 66 -9.20 -12.72 6.26
CA ASP A 66 -9.38 -14.13 5.91
C ASP A 66 -8.46 -14.57 4.74
N GLY A 67 -7.96 -13.59 3.97
CA GLY A 67 -6.92 -13.80 2.94
C GLY A 67 -7.40 -13.60 1.50
N SER A 68 -8.54 -12.95 1.28
CA SER A 68 -9.00 -12.58 -0.07
C SER A 68 -7.97 -11.72 -0.81
N SER A 69 -7.93 -11.86 -2.13
CA SER A 69 -7.05 -11.09 -3.04
C SER A 69 -7.81 -10.17 -4.00
N TRP A 70 -9.12 -10.03 -3.80
CA TRP A 70 -10.05 -9.22 -4.57
C TRP A 70 -11.25 -8.85 -3.70
N CYS A 71 -11.72 -7.59 -3.72
CA CYS A 71 -12.81 -7.10 -2.88
C CYS A 71 -12.68 -7.38 -1.36
N GLY A 72 -11.46 -7.36 -0.83
CA GLY A 72 -11.20 -7.57 0.60
C GLY A 72 -11.95 -6.61 1.52
N GLY A 73 -12.21 -7.02 2.78
CA GLY A 73 -12.99 -6.22 3.74
C GLY A 73 -12.38 -4.86 4.12
N GLY A 74 -11.09 -4.67 3.83
CA GLY A 74 -10.36 -3.41 3.96
C GLY A 74 -10.47 -2.46 2.76
N CYS A 75 -11.06 -2.88 1.64
CA CYS A 75 -11.29 -2.01 0.49
C CYS A 75 -12.19 -0.81 0.84
N GLY A 76 -11.82 0.37 0.35
CA GLY A 76 -12.54 1.62 0.62
C GLY A 76 -12.45 2.13 2.06
N LYS A 77 -11.63 1.51 2.93
CA LYS A 77 -11.34 2.04 4.26
C LYS A 77 -10.24 3.10 4.16
N CYS A 78 -10.40 4.19 4.89
CA CYS A 78 -9.40 5.25 4.98
C CYS A 78 -8.65 5.24 6.31
N TYR A 79 -7.37 5.62 6.25
CA TYR A 79 -6.48 5.69 7.41
C TYR A 79 -5.71 7.01 7.40
N ASN A 80 -5.67 7.69 8.54
CA ASN A 80 -4.75 8.79 8.77
C ASN A 80 -3.37 8.17 9.07
N LEU A 81 -2.35 8.54 8.29
CA LEU A 81 -0.96 8.11 8.48
C LEU A 81 -0.15 9.31 8.97
N THR A 82 0.35 9.25 10.20
CA THR A 82 1.19 10.30 10.81
C THR A 82 2.64 9.81 10.90
N SER A 83 3.56 10.54 10.27
CA SER A 83 5.00 10.29 10.27
C SER A 83 5.60 10.30 11.68
N THR A 84 6.37 9.25 12.03
CA THR A 84 7.21 9.24 13.24
C THR A 84 8.51 10.05 13.09
N GLY A 85 8.82 10.53 11.89
CA GLY A 85 10.08 11.19 11.56
C GLY A 85 11.26 10.23 11.31
N THR A 86 10.99 8.94 11.07
CA THR A 86 12.03 7.90 10.89
C THR A 86 11.63 6.91 9.81
N SER A 87 12.61 6.26 9.17
CA SER A 87 12.40 5.07 8.34
C SER A 87 12.56 3.78 9.15
N ALA A 88 12.24 2.63 8.54
CA ALA A 88 12.20 1.33 9.21
C ALA A 88 13.57 0.79 9.68
N CYS A 89 14.67 1.28 9.10
CA CYS A 89 16.03 0.84 9.34
C CYS A 89 17.06 1.85 8.78
N ASN A 90 18.32 1.73 9.20
CA ASN A 90 19.41 2.49 8.59
C ASN A 90 19.60 2.07 7.12
N GLY A 91 19.33 3.00 6.19
CA GLY A 91 19.56 2.79 4.75
C GLY A 91 18.44 2.13 3.95
N CYS A 92 17.22 1.97 4.52
CA CYS A 92 16.02 1.64 3.75
C CYS A 92 15.06 2.82 3.53
N GLY A 93 15.43 4.01 4.01
CA GLY A 93 14.87 5.29 3.59
C GLY A 93 15.33 6.43 4.49
N GLU A 94 15.08 7.68 4.10
CA GLU A 94 15.42 8.85 4.95
C GLU A 94 14.35 9.14 6.03
N GLY A 95 13.14 8.59 5.89
CA GLY A 95 11.99 8.96 6.73
C GLY A 95 11.31 10.22 6.22
N GLY A 96 10.59 10.93 7.08
CA GLY A 96 9.82 12.13 6.75
C GLY A 96 9.86 13.18 7.86
N VAL A 97 9.04 14.23 7.77
CA VAL A 97 8.93 15.21 8.87
C VAL A 97 8.05 14.64 9.98
N ALA A 98 8.53 14.60 11.24
CA ALA A 98 7.76 14.06 12.35
C ALA A 98 6.45 14.84 12.59
N GLY A 99 5.32 14.14 12.65
CA GLY A 99 3.99 14.74 12.80
C GLY A 99 3.33 15.19 11.49
N GLU A 100 4.04 15.21 10.35
CA GLU A 100 3.41 15.36 9.04
C GLU A 100 2.47 14.17 8.78
N SER A 101 1.30 14.43 8.20
CA SER A 101 0.25 13.42 8.05
C SER A 101 -0.47 13.50 6.70
N ILE A 102 -0.85 12.34 6.18
CA ILE A 102 -1.71 12.17 4.99
C ILE A 102 -2.87 11.23 5.30
N ILE A 103 -3.92 11.24 4.47
CA ILE A 103 -4.95 10.20 4.49
C ILE A 103 -4.76 9.29 3.28
N VAL A 104 -4.72 7.98 3.52
CA VAL A 104 -4.74 6.96 2.46
C VAL A 104 -6.07 6.22 2.44
N MET A 105 -6.57 5.85 1.27
CA MET A 105 -7.62 4.84 1.10
C MET A 105 -7.03 3.53 0.56
N VAL A 106 -7.44 2.39 1.10
CA VAL A 106 -7.04 1.08 0.57
C VAL A 106 -7.87 0.78 -0.68
N THR A 107 -7.20 0.74 -1.85
CA THR A 107 -7.81 0.41 -3.15
C THR A 107 -7.12 -0.77 -3.85
N ASN A 108 -6.03 -1.28 -3.26
CA ASN A 108 -5.27 -2.40 -3.79
C ASN A 108 -4.71 -3.28 -2.66
N LEU A 109 -4.21 -4.47 -3.00
CA LEU A 109 -3.51 -5.39 -2.12
C LEU A 109 -2.01 -5.29 -2.41
N CYS A 110 -1.18 -5.18 -1.36
CA CYS A 110 0.24 -5.57 -1.44
C CYS A 110 0.37 -7.03 -1.01
N PRO A 111 0.50 -7.99 -1.93
CA PRO A 111 0.54 -9.41 -1.60
C PRO A 111 1.90 -9.77 -0.99
N TYR A 112 1.90 -10.68 0.00
CA TYR A 112 3.13 -11.15 0.64
C TYR A 112 4.14 -11.74 -0.35
N ASN A 113 3.69 -12.61 -1.26
CA ASN A 113 4.56 -13.30 -2.22
C ASN A 113 5.18 -12.30 -3.22
N GLY A 114 6.49 -12.11 -3.16
CA GLY A 114 7.27 -11.14 -3.94
C GLY A 114 7.52 -9.81 -3.25
N ASN A 115 6.86 -9.54 -2.11
CA ASN A 115 7.00 -8.31 -1.32
C ASN A 115 7.27 -8.62 0.17
N GLU A 116 7.76 -9.82 0.50
CA GLU A 116 7.84 -10.39 1.85
C GLU A 116 8.54 -9.47 2.85
N LYS A 117 9.57 -8.77 2.35
CA LYS A 117 10.38 -7.76 3.05
C LYS A 117 9.55 -6.62 3.67
N TRP A 118 8.42 -6.26 3.05
CA TRP A 118 7.61 -5.10 3.39
C TRP A 118 6.17 -5.47 3.78
N CYS A 119 5.51 -6.35 3.04
CA CYS A 119 4.08 -6.62 3.15
C CYS A 119 3.83 -7.98 3.86
N PRO A 120 3.53 -8.00 5.16
CA PRO A 120 3.38 -9.25 5.91
C PRO A 120 2.06 -9.97 5.63
N SER A 121 2.08 -11.29 5.79
CA SER A 121 0.87 -12.10 5.98
C SER A 121 0.13 -11.71 7.27
N VAL A 122 -1.17 -12.01 7.34
CA VAL A 122 -2.02 -11.75 8.52
C VAL A 122 -1.40 -12.37 9.78
N GLY A 123 -1.35 -11.58 10.86
CA GLY A 123 -0.77 -12.00 12.16
C GLY A 123 0.76 -12.02 12.24
N SER A 124 1.47 -11.88 11.11
CA SER A 124 2.94 -11.90 11.04
C SER A 124 3.57 -10.51 11.21
N LYS A 125 4.87 -10.43 10.93
CA LYS A 125 5.67 -9.20 10.81
C LYS A 125 6.52 -9.28 9.55
N ASN A 126 6.80 -8.12 8.95
CA ASN A 126 7.79 -8.00 7.89
C ASN A 126 9.23 -8.02 8.45
N ASP A 127 10.25 -7.97 7.57
CA ASP A 127 11.68 -8.00 7.94
C ASP A 127 12.07 -6.91 8.96
N TYR A 128 11.28 -5.84 9.05
CA TYR A 128 11.49 -4.70 9.93
C TYR A 128 10.71 -4.77 11.25
N GLY A 129 9.91 -5.82 11.47
CA GLY A 129 9.16 -6.04 12.70
C GLY A 129 7.77 -5.39 12.75
N TYR A 130 7.26 -4.88 11.63
CA TYR A 130 5.93 -4.24 11.55
C TYR A 130 4.90 -5.22 11.01
N SER A 131 3.69 -5.20 11.59
CA SER A 131 2.59 -6.12 11.25
C SER A 131 1.62 -5.56 10.19
N TYR A 132 1.87 -4.33 9.74
CA TYR A 132 1.08 -3.63 8.73
C TYR A 132 2.02 -2.84 7.83
N HIS A 133 1.63 -2.70 6.56
CA HIS A 133 2.37 -1.91 5.59
C HIS A 133 1.42 -1.26 4.57
N PHE A 134 1.66 0.01 4.26
CA PHE A 134 0.95 0.75 3.21
C PHE A 134 1.92 1.08 2.08
N ASP A 135 1.78 0.42 0.94
CA ASP A 135 2.53 0.79 -0.26
C ASP A 135 1.72 1.86 -1.00
N ILE A 136 2.21 3.09 -1.05
CA ILE A 136 1.40 4.27 -1.44
C ILE A 136 1.45 4.46 -2.95
N MET A 137 0.28 4.64 -3.58
CA MET A 137 0.16 4.84 -5.02
C MET A 137 0.51 6.28 -5.41
N ALA A 138 1.74 6.50 -5.87
CA ALA A 138 2.20 7.82 -6.33
C ALA A 138 3.40 7.74 -7.30
N GLU A 139 3.43 8.67 -8.26
CA GLU A 139 4.55 8.82 -9.20
C GLU A 139 5.81 9.42 -8.53
N SER A 140 5.63 10.21 -7.48
CA SER A 140 6.68 10.89 -6.71
C SER A 140 6.65 10.50 -5.23
N GLU A 141 7.74 10.80 -4.52
CA GLU A 141 7.79 10.73 -3.05
C GLU A 141 6.59 11.41 -2.37
N VAL A 142 6.17 10.88 -1.21
CA VAL A 142 4.98 11.33 -0.47
C VAL A 142 5.34 11.43 1.00
N PHE A 143 5.30 12.65 1.57
CA PHE A 143 5.63 13.00 2.97
C PHE A 143 6.97 12.45 3.55
N GLY A 144 7.84 11.91 2.69
CA GLY A 144 9.15 11.33 3.01
C GLY A 144 9.44 10.01 2.28
N ASP A 145 10.61 9.43 2.53
CA ASP A 145 11.06 8.16 1.94
C ASP A 145 10.96 7.00 2.93
N ASN A 146 10.09 6.04 2.60
CA ASN A 146 9.80 4.79 3.34
C ASN A 146 9.59 5.01 4.85
N VAL A 147 8.68 5.94 5.15
CA VAL A 147 8.40 6.49 6.47
C VAL A 147 7.73 5.44 7.36
N VAL A 148 8.15 5.35 8.61
CA VAL A 148 7.38 4.66 9.65
C VAL A 148 6.28 5.59 10.12
N VAL A 149 5.05 5.09 10.16
CA VAL A 149 3.86 5.87 10.51
C VAL A 149 3.12 5.26 11.68
N ASN A 150 2.63 6.13 12.57
CA ASN A 150 1.46 5.81 13.36
C ASN A 150 0.22 5.90 12.47
N PHE A 151 -0.72 4.96 12.58
CA PHE A 151 -1.96 5.00 11.82
C PHE A 151 -3.22 4.71 12.63
N GLU A 152 -4.32 5.28 12.18
CA GLU A 152 -5.66 5.12 12.75
C GLU A 152 -6.72 5.14 11.63
N PRO A 153 -7.82 4.36 11.75
CA PRO A 153 -8.93 4.40 10.80
C PRO A 153 -9.71 5.71 10.93
N VAL A 154 -10.03 6.32 9.78
CA VAL A 154 -10.75 7.60 9.69
C VAL A 154 -11.85 7.54 8.63
N ALA A 155 -12.78 8.50 8.68
CA ALA A 155 -13.71 8.72 7.58
C ALA A 155 -12.97 9.23 6.34
N CYS A 156 -13.35 8.74 5.15
CA CYS A 156 -12.73 9.17 3.90
C CYS A 156 -13.05 10.64 3.58
N PRO A 157 -12.05 11.45 3.16
CA PRO A 157 -12.20 12.89 3.06
C PRO A 157 -12.92 13.32 1.78
N GLY A 158 -14.02 14.09 1.96
CA GLY A 158 -14.70 14.78 0.86
C GLY A 158 -15.12 13.86 -0.29
N GLN A 159 -14.62 14.16 -1.49
CA GLN A 159 -14.99 13.50 -2.74
C GLN A 159 -14.59 12.01 -2.80
N ALA A 160 -13.56 11.59 -2.03
CA ALA A 160 -13.06 10.21 -2.01
C ALA A 160 -14.14 9.16 -1.66
N THR A 161 -15.17 9.54 -0.91
CA THR A 161 -16.30 8.65 -0.59
C THR A 161 -17.15 8.36 -1.83
N SER A 162 -17.39 9.35 -2.69
CA SER A 162 -18.11 9.19 -3.97
C SER A 162 -17.23 8.64 -5.08
N ASP A 163 -15.92 8.85 -5.01
CA ASP A 163 -14.96 8.21 -5.90
C ASP A 163 -14.87 6.70 -5.62
N TRP A 164 -14.95 6.28 -4.35
CA TRP A 164 -15.09 4.87 -3.99
C TRP A 164 -16.36 4.21 -4.56
N GLU A 165 -17.44 4.97 -4.82
CA GLU A 165 -18.66 4.44 -5.46
C GLU A 165 -18.46 4.06 -6.94
N THR A 166 -17.36 4.45 -7.59
CA THR A 166 -17.04 4.00 -8.96
C THR A 166 -16.39 2.62 -9.02
N CYS A 167 -15.85 2.13 -7.91
CA CYS A 167 -15.11 0.87 -7.88
C CYS A 167 -16.03 -0.36 -7.89
N VAL A 168 -15.62 -1.42 -8.60
CA VAL A 168 -16.37 -2.68 -8.78
C VAL A 168 -16.73 -3.34 -7.43
N CYS A 169 -15.87 -3.20 -6.42
CA CYS A 169 -16.09 -3.78 -5.09
C CYS A 169 -17.01 -2.94 -4.18
N TYR A 170 -17.53 -1.79 -4.63
CA TYR A 170 -18.47 -0.98 -3.85
C TYR A 170 -19.74 -1.78 -3.51
N GLY A 171 -20.07 -1.84 -2.22
CA GLY A 171 -21.18 -2.66 -1.71
C GLY A 171 -20.99 -4.18 -1.82
N GLN A 172 -19.79 -4.65 -2.21
CA GLN A 172 -19.46 -6.07 -2.41
C GLN A 172 -18.14 -6.49 -1.72
N THR A 173 -17.65 -5.69 -0.78
CA THR A 173 -16.49 -6.03 0.06
C THR A 173 -16.79 -7.17 1.02
N ASP A 174 -15.83 -8.08 1.23
CA ASP A 174 -15.93 -9.14 2.25
C ASP A 174 -16.18 -8.56 3.66
N THR A 175 -16.86 -9.32 4.52
CA THR A 175 -17.27 -8.87 5.86
C THR A 175 -16.53 -9.59 6.98
N ASP A 176 -15.26 -9.22 7.18
CA ASP A 176 -14.44 -9.66 8.32
C ASP A 176 -13.88 -8.45 9.11
N SER A 177 -13.20 -8.76 10.21
CA SER A 177 -12.59 -7.92 11.24
C SER A 177 -11.38 -7.12 10.76
N THR A 178 -11.34 -6.71 9.50
CA THR A 178 -10.22 -5.97 8.90
C THR A 178 -10.22 -4.49 9.34
N PRO A 179 -9.09 -3.91 9.79
CA PRO A 179 -7.79 -4.53 9.98
C PRO A 179 -7.69 -5.45 11.20
N ALA A 180 -6.94 -6.55 11.06
CA ALA A 180 -6.71 -7.48 12.16
C ALA A 180 -6.14 -6.75 13.38
N GLY A 181 -6.69 -7.02 14.56
CA GLY A 181 -6.28 -6.38 15.81
C GLY A 181 -6.99 -5.07 16.16
N PHE A 182 -7.67 -4.41 15.20
CA PHE A 182 -8.54 -3.27 15.52
C PHE A 182 -9.89 -3.74 16.07
N SER A 183 -10.01 -3.81 17.40
CA SER A 183 -11.31 -3.94 18.06
C SER A 183 -12.04 -2.59 18.06
N THR A 184 -12.79 -2.33 16.99
CA THR A 184 -13.61 -1.11 16.86
C THR A 184 -14.82 -1.17 17.79
N VAL A 185 -14.85 -0.28 18.79
CA VAL A 185 -16.04 -0.08 19.65
C VAL A 185 -17.04 0.82 18.91
N ALA A 186 -17.51 0.33 17.77
CA ALA A 186 -18.60 0.88 16.95
C ALA A 186 -19.30 -0.31 16.26
N GLY A 187 -20.56 -0.63 16.51
CA GLY A 187 -21.62 0.21 17.08
C GLY A 187 -22.60 0.60 15.98
N SER A 188 -23.33 -0.38 15.46
CA SER A 188 -24.29 -0.18 14.38
C SER A 188 -25.32 0.89 14.75
N SER A 189 -25.41 1.93 13.93
CA SER A 189 -26.46 2.95 13.98
C SER A 189 -26.72 3.46 12.57
N GLU A 190 -27.16 2.52 11.72
CA GLU A 190 -27.90 2.84 10.50
C GLU A 190 -29.05 3.80 10.86
N PRO A 191 -29.23 4.93 10.16
CA PRO A 191 -30.34 5.83 10.40
C PRO A 191 -31.61 5.28 9.73
N THR A 192 -32.16 4.19 10.27
CA THR A 192 -33.39 3.56 9.80
C THR A 192 -34.59 4.51 9.95
N ALA A 193 -34.87 5.29 8.91
CA ALA A 193 -35.96 6.26 8.90
C ALA A 193 -37.32 5.55 8.95
N THR A 194 -37.98 5.52 10.10
CA THR A 194 -39.34 5.01 10.25
C THR A 194 -40.17 5.91 11.16
N SER A 195 -40.98 6.77 10.53
CA SER A 195 -42.10 7.45 11.17
C SER A 195 -43.40 6.85 10.66
N SER A 196 -44.07 6.06 11.50
CA SER A 196 -45.50 5.76 11.37
C SER A 196 -46.32 7.06 11.53
N THR A 197 -47.55 7.26 11.05
CA THR A 197 -48.68 6.39 10.60
C THR A 197 -49.55 7.27 9.64
N SER A 198 -50.53 6.87 8.81
CA SER A 198 -51.55 5.79 8.85
C SER A 198 -52.24 5.53 7.48
N THR A 199 -52.93 4.38 7.39
CA THR A 199 -54.21 4.11 6.66
C THR A 199 -54.38 4.42 5.16
N ALA A 200 -54.46 3.32 4.37
CA ALA A 200 -55.52 2.98 3.39
C ALA A 200 -55.70 3.85 2.10
N ALA A 201 -56.08 3.32 0.93
CA ALA A 201 -56.73 2.04 0.61
C ALA A 201 -56.53 1.59 -0.88
N ALA A 202 -57.11 0.44 -1.23
CA ALA A 202 -57.62 0.06 -2.57
C ALA A 202 -56.65 -0.18 -3.75
N SER A 203 -56.17 -1.43 -3.85
CA SER A 203 -56.29 -2.33 -5.03
C SER A 203 -56.74 -1.75 -6.39
N SER A 204 -55.96 -1.98 -7.47
CA SER A 204 -56.37 -2.87 -8.61
C SER A 204 -55.41 -2.90 -9.83
N LYS A 205 -55.02 -4.12 -10.24
CA LYS A 205 -55.00 -4.68 -11.62
C LYS A 205 -54.52 -3.88 -12.86
N THR A 206 -53.50 -4.44 -13.51
CA THR A 206 -53.53 -4.94 -14.93
C THR A 206 -53.18 -4.02 -16.14
N SER A 207 -52.14 -4.46 -16.85
CA SER A 207 -51.92 -4.43 -18.33
C SER A 207 -51.59 -3.13 -19.09
N THR A 208 -50.37 -3.10 -19.63
CA THR A 208 -50.01 -2.94 -21.07
C THR A 208 -50.78 -1.93 -21.94
N THR A 209 -50.09 -0.94 -22.55
CA THR A 209 -49.77 -0.88 -24.01
C THR A 209 -49.08 0.45 -24.41
N LEU A 210 -48.28 0.39 -25.48
CA LEU A 210 -47.60 1.47 -26.21
C LEU A 210 -48.50 2.66 -26.63
N VAL A 211 -47.91 3.84 -26.81
CA VAL A 211 -48.06 4.67 -28.03
C VAL A 211 -46.85 5.61 -28.24
N ILE A 212 -46.67 6.09 -29.48
CA ILE A 212 -45.55 6.91 -29.99
C ILE A 212 -46.07 8.29 -30.41
N SER A 213 -45.32 9.38 -30.16
CA SER A 213 -45.25 10.63 -30.97
C SER A 213 -44.47 11.74 -30.23
N THR A 214 -43.78 12.74 -30.82
CA THR A 214 -43.03 12.91 -32.10
C THR A 214 -42.42 14.32 -32.12
N THR A 215 -41.16 14.48 -32.55
CA THR A 215 -40.58 15.73 -33.13
C THR A 215 -40.48 17.00 -32.24
N PRO A 216 -39.73 18.05 -32.63
CA PRO A 216 -38.85 18.19 -33.81
C PRO A 216 -37.35 18.42 -33.48
N VAL A 217 -36.52 18.27 -34.52
CA VAL A 217 -35.08 18.58 -34.51
C VAL A 217 -34.86 20.10 -34.69
N LYS A 218 -33.80 20.67 -34.11
CA LYS A 218 -33.13 21.82 -34.72
C LYS A 218 -31.61 21.73 -34.60
N GLU A 219 -30.99 21.61 -35.77
CA GLU A 219 -29.55 21.66 -36.00
C GLU A 219 -29.08 23.13 -36.17
N VAL A 220 -27.93 23.47 -35.60
CA VAL A 220 -27.05 24.57 -36.06
C VAL A 220 -25.61 24.12 -35.80
N ALA A 221 -24.77 24.17 -36.84
CA ALA A 221 -23.35 23.85 -36.77
C ALA A 221 -22.48 25.11 -36.91
N SER A 222 -21.23 25.02 -36.47
CA SER A 222 -20.13 25.97 -36.75
C SER A 222 -20.28 27.38 -36.14
N SER A 223 -19.22 28.14 -35.85
CA SER A 223 -17.89 28.16 -36.47
C SER A 223 -16.78 28.60 -35.50
N SER A 224 -15.54 28.29 -35.87
CA SER A 224 -14.32 28.81 -35.24
C SER A 224 -14.03 30.28 -35.60
N THR A 225 -13.43 31.03 -34.66
CA THR A 225 -12.77 32.32 -34.92
C THR A 225 -11.41 32.38 -34.24
N SER A 226 -10.35 32.08 -35.00
CA SER A 226 -8.97 32.20 -34.55
C SER A 226 -8.52 33.67 -34.50
N SER A 227 -7.86 34.08 -33.41
CA SER A 227 -7.26 35.42 -33.28
C SER A 227 -5.76 35.38 -33.54
N THR A 228 -5.36 35.76 -34.75
CA THR A 228 -3.94 35.87 -35.15
C THR A 228 -3.40 37.26 -34.81
N SER A 229 -2.31 37.34 -34.05
CA SER A 229 -1.49 38.55 -33.89
C SER A 229 -0.02 38.25 -34.22
N THR A 230 0.55 38.99 -35.16
CA THR A 230 1.86 38.74 -35.74
C THR A 230 2.96 39.64 -35.19
N VAL A 231 3.95 38.98 -34.56
CA VAL A 231 5.40 39.28 -34.58
C VAL A 231 5.88 40.74 -34.49
N LYS A 232 6.69 41.02 -33.47
CA LYS A 232 7.99 41.70 -33.67
C LYS A 232 9.07 41.05 -32.81
N PRO A 233 10.30 40.86 -33.32
CA PRO A 233 11.40 40.31 -32.52
C PRO A 233 12.01 41.40 -31.63
N VAL A 234 12.46 40.98 -30.44
CA VAL A 234 13.42 41.74 -29.61
C VAL A 234 14.74 40.99 -29.59
N THR A 235 15.82 41.72 -29.85
CA THR A 235 17.20 41.28 -29.75
C THR A 235 17.75 41.64 -28.37
N GLU A 236 18.94 41.12 -28.03
CA GLU A 236 19.74 41.38 -26.82
C GLU A 236 19.35 40.58 -25.55
N THR A 237 20.30 40.18 -24.69
CA THR A 237 21.76 39.97 -24.87
C THR A 237 22.19 38.93 -23.82
N SER A 238 23.11 38.02 -24.19
CA SER A 238 23.57 36.93 -23.31
C SER A 238 24.79 37.33 -22.46
N PRO A 239 24.76 37.16 -21.13
CA PRO A 239 25.95 37.19 -20.27
C PRO A 239 26.53 35.77 -20.06
N ALA A 240 27.85 35.67 -20.23
CA ALA A 240 28.64 34.45 -20.14
C ALA A 240 28.41 33.54 -18.91
N ALA A 241 28.58 32.23 -19.12
CA ALA A 241 28.78 31.27 -18.04
C ALA A 241 30.11 31.53 -17.31
N VAL A 242 30.10 31.37 -15.98
CA VAL A 242 31.30 31.50 -15.13
C VAL A 242 31.56 30.17 -14.44
N ALA A 243 32.74 29.58 -14.65
CA ALA A 243 33.12 28.31 -14.04
C ALA A 243 33.74 28.53 -12.64
N PRO A 244 33.49 27.63 -11.66
CA PRO A 244 34.19 27.64 -10.39
C PRO A 244 35.63 27.13 -10.57
N THR A 245 36.61 28.00 -10.31
CA THR A 245 38.04 27.66 -10.38
C THR A 245 38.46 26.79 -9.19
N SER A 246 39.22 25.73 -9.46
CA SER A 246 39.82 24.88 -8.42
C SER A 246 40.97 25.59 -7.69
N THR A 247 40.96 25.54 -6.36
CA THR A 247 42.05 26.04 -5.50
C THR A 247 42.49 24.96 -4.51
N VAL A 248 43.69 24.41 -4.73
CA VAL A 248 44.31 23.39 -3.88
C VAL A 248 45.25 24.08 -2.86
N PRO A 249 45.02 23.94 -1.55
CA PRO A 249 46.02 24.24 -0.53
C PRO A 249 47.02 23.07 -0.38
N SER A 250 48.26 23.36 -0.03
CA SER A 250 49.34 22.35 0.04
C SER A 250 50.34 22.63 1.18
N VAL A 251 51.12 21.60 1.55
CA VAL A 251 52.27 21.64 2.49
C VAL A 251 51.86 21.79 3.98
N PRO A 252 52.57 21.20 4.98
CA PRO A 252 53.82 20.42 4.94
C PRO A 252 53.73 18.94 5.36
N GLU A 253 54.85 18.27 5.13
CA GLU A 253 55.22 16.92 5.58
C GLU A 253 55.82 16.91 7.00
N GLY A 254 55.74 15.77 7.71
CA GLY A 254 56.79 15.38 8.67
C GLY A 254 56.47 15.41 10.18
N ALA A 255 55.87 14.33 10.69
CA ALA A 255 56.05 13.85 12.08
C ALA A 255 55.84 12.32 12.12
N ALA A 256 56.51 11.59 13.02
CA ALA A 256 56.63 10.13 12.95
C ALA A 256 56.30 9.40 14.26
N THR A 257 56.00 8.10 14.14
CA THR A 257 55.98 7.09 15.21
C THR A 257 54.81 7.27 16.22
N THR A 258 53.91 6.30 16.36
CA THR A 258 54.18 5.04 17.08
C THR A 258 53.21 3.94 16.66
N SER A 259 53.70 2.71 16.46
CA SER A 259 52.86 1.52 16.25
C SER A 259 52.58 0.83 17.59
N THR A 260 51.30 0.70 17.96
CA THR A 260 50.85 -0.09 19.10
C THR A 260 50.04 -1.30 18.61
N TYR A 261 50.64 -2.49 18.72
CA TYR A 261 49.99 -3.75 18.40
C TYR A 261 49.01 -4.15 19.52
N SER A 262 47.72 -3.90 19.31
CA SER A 262 46.65 -4.37 20.21
C SER A 262 46.25 -5.80 19.88
N LEU A 263 46.68 -6.75 20.70
CA LEU A 263 46.26 -8.15 20.61
C LEU A 263 44.81 -8.31 21.11
N THR A 264 43.87 -8.57 20.21
CA THR A 264 42.50 -8.96 20.56
C THR A 264 42.42 -10.46 20.83
N LEU A 265 41.96 -10.83 22.03
CA LEU A 265 41.85 -12.22 22.45
C LEU A 265 40.52 -12.83 21.98
N THR A 266 40.58 -13.73 20.99
CA THR A 266 39.40 -14.42 20.47
C THR A 266 38.86 -15.45 21.48
N THR A 267 37.80 -15.08 22.20
CA THR A 267 37.04 -16.02 23.04
C THR A 267 35.94 -16.69 22.21
N VAL A 268 36.08 -18.00 21.95
CA VAL A 268 35.02 -18.79 21.29
C VAL A 268 34.00 -19.20 22.35
N VAL A 269 32.77 -18.70 22.22
CA VAL A 269 31.61 -19.15 23.02
C VAL A 269 30.87 -20.21 22.21
N THR A 270 30.81 -21.43 22.74
CA THR A 270 30.05 -22.54 22.15
C THR A 270 28.67 -22.61 22.79
N GLU A 271 27.65 -22.08 22.11
CA GLU A 271 26.27 -22.20 22.59
C GLU A 271 25.65 -23.55 22.19
N THR A 272 25.20 -24.32 23.18
CA THR A 272 24.49 -25.57 22.97
C THR A 272 22.98 -25.32 22.88
N ILE A 273 22.46 -25.27 21.66
CA ILE A 273 21.02 -25.06 21.40
C ILE A 273 20.21 -26.29 21.83
N THR A 274 19.32 -26.14 22.80
CA THR A 274 18.36 -27.17 23.22
C THR A 274 17.08 -27.07 22.39
N VAL A 275 16.86 -28.03 21.49
CA VAL A 275 15.64 -28.10 20.68
C VAL A 275 14.46 -28.54 21.56
N TRP A 276 13.34 -27.81 21.47
CA TRP A 276 12.05 -28.18 22.05
C TRP A 276 11.09 -28.54 20.90
N GLU A 277 10.65 -29.79 20.84
CA GLU A 277 9.60 -30.23 19.90
C GLU A 277 8.20 -30.01 20.50
N THR A 278 7.26 -29.44 19.75
CA THR A 278 5.79 -29.61 19.90
C THR A 278 5.03 -28.76 18.85
N PRO A 279 3.81 -29.14 18.43
CA PRO A 279 3.43 -30.42 17.84
C PRO A 279 2.85 -30.25 16.41
N THR A 280 2.64 -31.36 15.70
CA THR A 280 2.19 -31.37 14.30
C THR A 280 0.69 -31.05 14.12
N SER A 281 0.35 -30.21 13.13
CA SER A 281 -0.98 -30.17 12.50
C SER A 281 -0.85 -30.47 11.01
N THR A 282 -1.49 -31.55 10.54
CA THR A 282 -1.35 -32.06 9.17
C THR A 282 -2.47 -31.62 8.24
N SER A 283 -2.13 -30.98 7.12
CA SER A 283 -2.78 -31.16 5.80
C SER A 283 -1.96 -30.48 4.71
N GLY A 284 -1.46 -31.26 3.74
CA GLY A 284 -0.58 -30.79 2.67
C GLY A 284 0.19 -31.97 2.08
N SER A 285 -0.22 -32.43 0.91
CA SER A 285 0.26 -33.69 0.32
C SER A 285 1.76 -33.72 0.06
N SER A 286 2.39 -34.83 0.47
CA SER A 286 3.67 -35.41 0.03
C SER A 286 4.70 -34.52 -0.69
N ALA A 287 5.96 -34.61 -0.24
CA ALA A 287 7.15 -34.15 -0.96
C ALA A 287 7.44 -35.00 -2.24
N ALA A 288 6.45 -35.06 -3.14
CA ALA A 288 6.63 -35.58 -4.48
C ALA A 288 7.52 -34.64 -5.30
N VAL A 289 8.30 -35.21 -6.19
CA VAL A 289 9.23 -34.47 -7.05
C VAL A 289 8.70 -34.51 -8.48
N GLN A 290 8.59 -33.35 -9.12
CA GLN A 290 8.11 -33.23 -10.49
C GLN A 290 9.10 -33.81 -11.49
N THR A 291 8.57 -34.50 -12.50
CA THR A 291 9.36 -34.94 -13.65
C THR A 291 9.84 -33.74 -14.46
N LEU A 292 10.91 -33.94 -15.24
CA LEU A 292 11.30 -33.00 -16.28
C LEU A 292 10.09 -32.69 -17.20
N TYR A 293 9.91 -31.42 -17.55
CA TYR A 293 8.78 -30.82 -18.25
C TYR A 293 7.41 -30.84 -17.53
N GLY A 294 7.34 -31.33 -16.29
CA GLY A 294 6.17 -31.23 -15.42
C GLY A 294 5.91 -29.80 -14.92
N GLN A 295 4.68 -29.53 -14.45
CA GLN A 295 4.31 -28.25 -13.85
C GLN A 295 4.79 -28.19 -12.40
N CYS A 296 5.48 -27.11 -12.04
CA CYS A 296 6.11 -26.93 -10.73
C CYS A 296 5.65 -25.65 -10.01
N GLY A 297 4.66 -24.95 -10.56
CA GLY A 297 4.13 -23.71 -9.99
C GLY A 297 3.18 -22.98 -10.93
N GLY A 298 2.79 -21.78 -10.51
CA GLY A 298 1.75 -20.96 -11.11
C GLY A 298 0.59 -20.72 -10.13
N ILE A 299 -0.19 -19.67 -10.38
CA ILE A 299 -1.40 -19.34 -9.63
C ILE A 299 -2.32 -20.57 -9.58
N ASN A 300 -2.82 -20.89 -8.37
CA ASN A 300 -3.64 -22.07 -8.06
C ASN A 300 -2.99 -23.45 -8.29
N TRP A 301 -1.67 -23.55 -8.47
CA TRP A 301 -0.97 -24.84 -8.50
C TRP A 301 -0.83 -25.44 -7.09
N THR A 302 -1.57 -26.52 -6.82
CA THR A 302 -1.53 -27.28 -5.56
C THR A 302 -0.70 -28.57 -5.64
N GLY A 303 0.00 -28.79 -6.76
CA GLY A 303 0.87 -29.95 -6.97
C GLY A 303 2.29 -29.73 -6.46
N ALA A 304 3.16 -30.71 -6.74
CA ALA A 304 4.57 -30.65 -6.36
C ALA A 304 5.30 -29.46 -7.01
N THR A 305 6.17 -28.80 -6.24
CA THR A 305 6.93 -27.61 -6.65
C THR A 305 8.43 -27.88 -6.90
N THR A 306 8.98 -28.92 -6.27
CA THR A 306 10.38 -29.34 -6.46
C THR A 306 10.54 -30.15 -7.73
N CYS A 307 11.46 -29.73 -8.61
CA CYS A 307 11.81 -30.47 -9.83
C CYS A 307 12.82 -31.60 -9.56
N ALA A 308 12.84 -32.60 -10.44
CA ALA A 308 13.83 -33.68 -10.42
C ALA A 308 15.27 -33.15 -10.54
N THR A 309 16.22 -33.89 -9.94
CA THR A 309 17.66 -33.55 -9.94
C THR A 309 18.16 -33.29 -11.36
N GLY A 310 18.73 -32.10 -11.60
CA GLY A 310 19.16 -31.64 -12.93
C GLY A 310 18.11 -30.85 -13.72
N ALA A 311 16.97 -30.51 -13.11
CA ALA A 311 15.98 -29.60 -13.67
C ALA A 311 15.66 -28.44 -12.70
N THR A 312 15.35 -27.28 -13.27
CA THR A 312 14.99 -26.05 -12.54
C THR A 312 13.54 -25.68 -12.85
N CYS A 313 12.78 -25.23 -11.85
CA CYS A 313 11.44 -24.70 -12.08
C CYS A 313 11.55 -23.31 -12.74
N LYS A 314 11.09 -23.18 -13.98
CA LYS A 314 11.12 -21.92 -14.75
C LYS A 314 9.70 -21.42 -15.00
N VAL A 315 9.43 -20.18 -14.62
CA VAL A 315 8.21 -19.45 -14.99
C VAL A 315 8.08 -19.41 -16.52
N GLN A 316 6.92 -19.82 -17.04
CA GLN A 316 6.55 -19.62 -18.46
C GLN A 316 5.44 -18.56 -18.59
N ASN A 317 4.47 -18.57 -17.66
CA ASN A 317 3.46 -17.51 -17.46
C ASN A 317 2.94 -17.57 -15.99
N PRO A 318 2.14 -16.59 -15.51
CA PRO A 318 1.68 -16.56 -14.12
C PRO A 318 0.92 -17.79 -13.63
N TYR A 319 0.27 -18.55 -14.52
CA TYR A 319 -0.52 -19.74 -14.20
C TYR A 319 0.25 -21.06 -14.43
N TYR A 320 1.46 -21.01 -15.00
CA TYR A 320 2.21 -22.21 -15.39
C TYR A 320 3.73 -22.00 -15.32
N TYR A 321 4.36 -22.63 -14.33
CA TYR A 321 5.81 -22.76 -14.23
C TYR A 321 6.20 -24.21 -14.54
N GLN A 322 7.31 -24.43 -15.24
CA GLN A 322 7.68 -25.74 -15.77
C GLN A 322 9.09 -26.17 -15.37
N CYS A 323 9.28 -27.44 -15.00
CA CYS A 323 10.60 -28.01 -14.80
C CYS A 323 11.34 -28.12 -16.14
N VAL A 324 12.37 -27.30 -16.35
CA VAL A 324 13.22 -27.35 -17.56
C VAL A 324 14.60 -27.89 -17.22
N SER A 325 15.26 -28.54 -18.19
CA SER A 325 16.59 -29.12 -17.98
C SER A 325 17.59 -28.01 -17.69
N SER A 326 18.39 -28.17 -16.65
CA SER A 326 19.46 -27.24 -16.29
C SER A 326 20.64 -27.46 -17.25
N SER A 327 20.58 -26.85 -18.44
CA SER A 327 21.70 -26.84 -19.39
C SER A 327 22.95 -26.24 -18.75
N ASN A 328 24.09 -26.88 -19.00
CA ASN A 328 25.43 -26.50 -18.54
C ASN A 328 26.26 -26.12 -19.78
#